data_AF-A0A9P7FVB8-F1
#
_entry.id   AF-A0A9P7FVB8-F1
#
_cell.length_a   1.000
_cell.length_b   1.000
_cell.length_c   1.000
_cell.angle_alpha   90.00
_cell.angle_beta   90.00
_cell.angle_gamma   90.00
#
_symmetry.space_group_name_H-M   'P 1'
#
loop_
_entity.id
_entity.type
_entity.pdbx_description
1 polymer ?
#
loop_
_entity_poly.entity_id
_entity_poly.type
_entity_poly.pdbx_seq_one_letter_code
_entity_poly.pdbx_strand_id
1 'polypeptide(L)'
;MPTTIEILRSSVETLKNASLGSIPKDLYVAQRWAMAGAHGMMMNGLLCVYEKSDTIPADKTQVFVEYALQWVAMLEEHHEWEDKHYYPLFAPKFKTEAIMAEHETFSPGVGRVKEYLVLCLPAGATWGYSQTVPRQPQRRQEKFDGAKLRTLIDGFVNELSTHLVKEIEDIGPEKLREAGLTQSELKRVSDETAKYMRSMVRLDSAR
;
A
#
# COMPACT_ATOMS: atom_id res chain seq x y z
N MET A 1 2.68 -24.83 -3.58
CA MET A 1 2.61 -23.42 -3.13
C MET A 1 1.63 -22.70 -4.05
N PRO A 2 0.78 -21.80 -3.53
CA PRO A 2 -0.13 -21.03 -4.36
C PRO A 2 0.65 -20.16 -5.35
N THR A 3 0.10 -19.97 -6.53
CA THR A 3 0.61 -19.04 -7.54
C THR A 3 0.40 -17.59 -7.09
N THR A 4 1.18 -16.66 -7.65
CA THR A 4 1.02 -15.22 -7.37
C THR A 4 -0.41 -14.73 -7.59
N ILE A 5 -1.09 -15.22 -8.64
CA ILE A 5 -2.47 -14.82 -8.92
C ILE A 5 -3.45 -15.34 -7.86
N GLU A 6 -3.23 -16.54 -7.32
CA GLU A 6 -4.04 -17.11 -6.24
C GLU A 6 -3.81 -16.35 -4.94
N ILE A 7 -2.56 -15.99 -4.62
CA ILE A 7 -2.22 -15.15 -3.47
C ILE A 7 -2.95 -13.80 -3.58
N LEU A 8 -2.76 -13.07 -4.68
CA LEU A 8 -3.39 -11.76 -4.89
C LEU A 8 -4.92 -11.82 -4.76
N ARG A 9 -5.58 -12.77 -5.44
CA ARG A 9 -7.04 -12.89 -5.41
C ARG A 9 -7.57 -13.27 -4.03
N SER A 10 -6.92 -14.21 -3.34
CA SER A 10 -7.34 -14.62 -2.00
C SER A 10 -7.17 -13.51 -0.97
N SER A 11 -6.08 -12.73 -1.05
CA SER A 11 -5.88 -11.55 -0.21
C SER A 11 -6.92 -10.46 -0.49
N VAL A 12 -7.19 -10.15 -1.76
CA VAL A 12 -8.27 -9.20 -2.13
C VAL A 12 -9.59 -9.62 -1.52
N GLU A 13 -9.98 -10.88 -1.68
CA GLU A 13 -11.26 -11.38 -1.16
C GLU A 13 -11.31 -11.34 0.37
N THR A 14 -10.21 -11.71 1.05
CA THR A 14 -10.11 -11.66 2.52
C THR A 14 -10.28 -10.23 3.04
N LEU A 15 -9.52 -9.28 2.48
CA LEU A 15 -9.52 -7.87 2.89
C LEU A 15 -10.83 -7.17 2.55
N LYS A 16 -11.40 -7.47 1.39
CA LYS A 16 -12.73 -7.01 1.00
C LYS A 16 -13.77 -7.49 2.00
N ASN A 17 -13.79 -8.78 2.33
CA ASN A 17 -14.77 -9.35 3.27
C ASN A 17 -14.67 -8.72 4.67
N ALA A 18 -13.46 -8.38 5.12
CA ALA A 18 -13.23 -7.66 6.38
C ALA A 18 -13.64 -6.18 6.34
N SER A 19 -13.91 -5.61 5.17
CA SER A 19 -14.28 -4.20 4.97
C SER A 19 -15.63 -4.00 4.26
N LEU A 20 -16.47 -5.04 4.15
CA LEU A 20 -17.79 -4.93 3.53
C LEU A 20 -18.75 -4.05 4.34
N GLY A 21 -19.62 -3.33 3.63
CA GLY A 21 -20.73 -2.58 4.20
C GLY A 21 -20.36 -1.16 4.66
N SER A 22 -21.20 -0.59 5.52
CA SER A 22 -20.98 0.75 6.09
C SER A 22 -19.96 0.71 7.22
N ILE A 23 -19.28 1.84 7.45
CA ILE A 23 -18.35 2.03 8.57
C ILE A 23 -19.01 1.54 9.90
N PRO A 24 -18.37 0.61 10.64
CA PRO A 24 -18.88 0.12 11.91
C PRO A 24 -19.00 1.22 12.98
N LYS A 25 -20.04 1.13 13.83
CA LYS A 25 -20.21 2.04 14.99
C LYS A 25 -19.27 1.71 16.15
N ASP A 26 -18.91 0.43 16.29
CA ASP A 26 -17.93 0.00 17.28
C ASP A 26 -16.53 0.42 16.80
N LEU A 27 -15.88 1.34 17.51
CA LEU A 27 -14.62 1.94 17.06
C LEU A 27 -13.48 0.93 16.94
N TYR A 28 -13.51 -0.17 17.68
CA TYR A 28 -12.51 -1.21 17.55
C TYR A 28 -12.69 -2.01 16.25
N VAL A 29 -13.94 -2.28 15.88
CA VAL A 29 -14.27 -2.89 14.59
C VAL A 29 -13.98 -1.92 13.45
N ALA A 30 -14.21 -0.63 13.67
CA ALA A 30 -13.91 0.41 12.70
C ALA A 30 -12.42 0.52 12.35
N GLN A 31 -11.49 0.31 13.31
CA GLN A 31 -10.04 0.30 13.01
C GLN A 31 -9.69 -0.82 12.01
N ARG A 32 -10.04 -2.07 12.34
CA ARG A 32 -9.85 -3.22 11.45
C ARG A 32 -10.52 -2.99 10.10
N TRP A 33 -11.76 -2.51 10.09
CA TRP A 33 -12.53 -2.27 8.87
C TRP A 33 -11.86 -1.25 7.96
N ALA A 34 -11.36 -0.14 8.51
CA ALA A 34 -10.70 0.91 7.74
C ALA A 34 -9.39 0.41 7.13
N MET A 35 -8.58 -0.32 7.93
CA MET A 35 -7.32 -0.88 7.46
C MET A 35 -7.54 -1.93 6.38
N ALA A 36 -8.50 -2.84 6.59
CA ALA A 36 -8.88 -3.83 5.60
C ALA A 36 -9.36 -3.19 4.28
N GLY A 37 -10.05 -2.04 4.34
CA GLY A 37 -10.46 -1.29 3.16
C GLY A 37 -9.27 -0.71 2.38
N ALA A 38 -8.32 -0.08 3.09
CA ALA A 38 -7.09 0.42 2.50
C ALA A 38 -6.27 -0.71 1.85
N HIS A 39 -6.06 -1.80 2.60
CA HIS A 39 -5.34 -2.99 2.15
C HIS A 39 -6.02 -3.66 0.96
N GLY A 40 -7.34 -3.78 0.99
CA GLY A 40 -8.12 -4.34 -0.11
C GLY A 40 -7.96 -3.52 -1.40
N MET A 41 -7.97 -2.19 -1.30
CA MET A 41 -7.67 -1.31 -2.42
C MET A 41 -6.24 -1.53 -2.95
N MET A 42 -5.24 -1.60 -2.05
CA MET A 42 -3.85 -1.83 -2.43
C MET A 42 -3.65 -3.18 -3.13
N MET A 43 -4.18 -4.26 -2.58
CA MET A 43 -4.07 -5.59 -3.17
C MET A 43 -4.82 -5.70 -4.50
N ASN A 44 -5.97 -5.03 -4.63
CA ASN A 44 -6.71 -5.00 -5.90
C ASN A 44 -5.96 -4.18 -6.97
N GLY A 45 -5.29 -3.10 -6.57
CA GLY A 45 -4.39 -2.34 -7.44
C GLY A 45 -3.24 -3.21 -7.97
N LEU A 46 -2.56 -3.94 -7.09
CA LEU A 46 -1.46 -4.84 -7.46
C LEU A 46 -1.95 -5.99 -8.36
N LEU A 47 -3.12 -6.57 -8.05
CA LEU A 47 -3.77 -7.58 -8.89
C LEU A 47 -3.99 -7.06 -10.31
N CYS A 48 -4.53 -5.85 -10.45
CA CYS A 48 -4.72 -5.20 -11.74
C CYS A 48 -3.38 -4.98 -12.47
N VAL A 49 -2.35 -4.49 -11.78
CA VAL A 49 -1.00 -4.33 -12.36
C VAL A 49 -0.47 -5.67 -12.87
N TYR A 50 -0.58 -6.73 -12.06
CA TYR A 50 -0.07 -8.05 -12.39
C TYR A 50 -0.81 -8.70 -13.57
N GLU A 51 -2.15 -8.65 -13.59
CA GLU A 51 -2.96 -9.25 -14.66
C GLU A 51 -2.82 -8.50 -15.99
N LYS A 52 -2.62 -7.18 -15.94
CA LYS A 52 -2.62 -6.35 -17.15
C LYS A 52 -1.25 -6.22 -17.80
N SER A 53 -0.15 -6.46 -17.08
CA SER A 53 1.23 -6.19 -17.54
C SER A 53 1.56 -6.69 -18.95
N ASP A 54 1.01 -7.84 -19.35
CA ASP A 54 1.33 -8.49 -20.65
C ASP A 54 0.32 -8.18 -21.75
N THR A 55 -0.74 -7.42 -21.45
CA THR A 55 -1.89 -7.19 -22.34
C THR A 55 -2.12 -5.72 -22.68
N ILE A 56 -1.23 -4.82 -22.21
CA ILE A 56 -1.34 -3.39 -22.46
C ILE A 56 -1.05 -3.06 -23.93
N PRO A 57 -1.91 -2.28 -24.61
CA PRO A 57 -1.62 -1.74 -25.93
C PRO A 57 -0.35 -0.89 -25.94
N ALA A 58 0.45 -0.96 -27.01
CA ALA A 58 1.75 -0.28 -27.07
C ALA A 58 1.66 1.24 -26.79
N ASP A 59 0.61 1.91 -27.28
CA ASP A 59 0.34 3.34 -27.07
C ASP A 59 -0.13 3.70 -25.65
N LYS A 60 -0.47 2.70 -24.82
CA LYS A 60 -0.89 2.86 -23.43
C LYS A 60 0.18 2.47 -22.41
N THR A 61 1.35 2.01 -22.88
CA THR A 61 2.45 1.54 -22.03
C THR A 61 2.85 2.58 -20.97
N GLN A 62 3.06 3.84 -21.37
CA GLN A 62 3.49 4.87 -20.42
C GLN A 62 2.44 5.12 -19.33
N VAL A 63 1.16 5.25 -19.71
CA VAL A 63 0.06 5.46 -18.76
C VAL A 63 -0.08 4.28 -17.79
N PHE A 64 0.14 3.05 -18.28
CA PHE A 64 0.16 1.86 -17.41
C PHE A 64 1.32 1.90 -16.42
N VAL A 65 2.53 2.28 -16.86
CA VAL A 65 3.69 2.42 -15.97
C VAL A 65 3.44 3.50 -14.91
N GLU A 66 2.84 4.62 -15.29
CA GLU A 66 2.44 5.69 -14.35
C GLU A 66 1.39 5.19 -13.34
N TYR A 67 0.40 4.40 -13.78
CA TYR A 67 -0.58 3.76 -12.90
C TYR A 67 0.08 2.78 -11.92
N ALA A 68 1.00 1.93 -12.38
CA ALA A 68 1.74 1.00 -11.52
C ALA A 68 2.63 1.74 -10.52
N LEU A 69 3.23 2.87 -10.91
CA LEU A 69 3.98 3.74 -10.02
C LEU A 69 3.10 4.49 -9.01
N GLN A 70 1.86 4.82 -9.37
CA GLN A 70 0.90 5.35 -8.40
C GLN A 70 0.55 4.30 -7.32
N TRP A 71 0.48 3.02 -7.69
CA TRP A 71 0.33 1.95 -6.71
C TRP A 71 1.53 1.86 -5.76
N VAL A 72 2.75 1.94 -6.30
CA VAL A 72 3.98 1.97 -5.47
C VAL A 72 3.95 3.15 -4.50
N ALA A 73 3.67 4.36 -5.00
CA ALA A 73 3.63 5.57 -4.16
C ALA A 73 2.58 5.45 -3.04
N MET A 74 1.41 4.92 -3.36
CA MET A 74 0.36 4.69 -2.36
C MET A 74 0.79 3.71 -1.27
N LEU A 75 1.44 2.60 -1.63
CA LEU A 75 1.91 1.61 -0.66
C LEU A 75 3.01 2.18 0.26
N GLU A 76 3.97 2.92 -0.32
CA GLU A 76 5.05 3.55 0.44
C GLU A 76 4.51 4.61 1.41
N GLU A 77 3.64 5.50 0.96
CA GLU A 77 3.04 6.52 1.83
C GLU A 77 2.13 5.92 2.91
N HIS A 78 1.41 4.83 2.59
CA HIS A 78 0.58 4.11 3.55
C HIS A 78 1.43 3.58 4.72
N HIS A 79 2.46 2.80 4.44
CA HIS A 79 3.31 2.25 5.51
C HIS A 79 4.18 3.32 6.19
N GLU A 80 4.62 4.37 5.48
CA GLU A 80 5.31 5.50 6.12
C GLU A 80 4.40 6.24 7.10
N TRP A 81 3.14 6.46 6.72
CA TRP A 81 2.13 6.99 7.63
C TRP A 81 1.93 6.08 8.83
N GLU A 82 1.88 4.77 8.62
CA GLU A 82 1.70 3.83 9.71
C GLU A 82 2.82 3.92 10.74
N ASP A 83 4.06 3.84 10.26
CA ASP A 83 5.27 3.84 11.07
C ASP A 83 5.48 5.15 11.83
N LYS A 84 5.24 6.28 11.16
CA LYS A 84 5.53 7.61 11.72
C LYS A 84 4.38 8.22 12.50
N HIS A 85 3.15 7.81 12.22
CA HIS A 85 1.96 8.47 12.75
C HIS A 85 0.93 7.53 13.34
N TYR A 86 0.49 6.48 12.63
CA TYR A 86 -0.60 5.62 13.10
C TYR A 86 -0.21 4.79 14.33
N TYR A 87 0.80 3.94 14.20
CA TYR A 87 1.22 3.02 15.24
C TYR A 87 1.67 3.72 16.54
N PRO A 88 2.41 4.85 16.49
CA PRO A 88 2.73 5.61 17.69
C PRO A 88 1.52 6.05 18.53
N LEU A 89 0.32 6.20 17.93
CA LEU A 89 -0.88 6.62 18.66
C LEU A 89 -1.43 5.52 19.59
N PHE A 90 -1.05 4.26 19.38
CA PHE A 90 -1.47 3.10 20.16
C PHE A 90 -0.58 2.84 21.39
N ALA A 91 0.60 3.45 21.43
CA ALA A 91 1.53 3.33 22.54
C ALA A 91 0.99 4.01 23.82
N PRO A 92 1.38 3.53 25.03
CA PRO A 92 2.23 2.35 25.28
C PRO A 92 1.43 1.04 25.39
N LYS A 93 0.10 1.09 25.24
CA LYS A 93 -0.80 -0.02 25.59
C LYS A 93 -0.76 -1.16 24.59
N PHE A 94 -0.59 -0.83 23.31
CA PHE A 94 -0.53 -1.79 22.24
C PHE A 94 0.80 -1.64 21.50
N LYS A 95 1.53 -2.76 21.40
CA LYS A 95 2.87 -2.85 20.85
C LYS A 95 2.80 -3.20 19.38
N THR A 96 3.42 -2.39 18.53
CA THR A 96 3.33 -2.46 17.06
C THR A 96 4.68 -2.79 16.42
N GLU A 97 5.75 -2.94 17.20
CA GLU A 97 7.12 -3.09 16.70
C GLU A 97 7.29 -4.34 15.81
N ALA A 98 6.57 -5.42 16.14
CA ALA A 98 6.58 -6.63 15.33
C ALA A 98 5.86 -6.44 13.99
N ILE A 99 4.80 -5.63 13.95
CA ILE A 99 4.06 -5.30 12.73
C ILE A 99 4.95 -4.45 11.82
N MET A 100 5.56 -3.39 12.36
CA MET A 100 6.47 -2.51 11.62
C MET A 100 7.68 -3.27 11.06
N ALA A 101 8.21 -4.26 11.80
CA ALA A 101 9.33 -5.08 11.32
C ALA A 101 8.97 -5.92 10.08
N GLU A 102 7.69 -6.21 9.84
CA GLU A 102 7.25 -6.92 8.64
C GLU A 102 7.38 -6.05 7.38
N HIS A 103 7.35 -4.70 7.49
CA HIS A 103 7.55 -3.80 6.35
C HIS A 103 8.88 -4.05 5.64
N GLU A 104 9.94 -4.33 6.40
CA GLU A 104 11.29 -4.60 5.87
C GLU A 104 11.36 -5.90 5.05
N THR A 105 10.40 -6.81 5.21
CA THR A 105 10.40 -8.10 4.50
C THR A 105 10.04 -7.97 3.02
N PHE A 106 9.21 -7.00 2.66
CA PHE A 106 8.77 -6.77 1.28
C PHE A 106 9.31 -5.46 0.67
N SER A 107 9.69 -4.48 1.49
CA SER A 107 10.14 -3.16 1.02
C SER A 107 11.27 -3.20 -0.02
N PRO A 108 12.31 -4.06 0.10
CA PRO A 108 13.32 -4.19 -0.95
C PRO A 108 12.76 -4.67 -2.30
N GLY A 109 11.74 -5.52 -2.29
CA GLY A 109 11.07 -6.00 -3.50
C GLY A 109 10.24 -4.90 -4.18
N VAL A 110 9.49 -4.13 -3.39
CA VAL A 110 8.76 -2.94 -3.87
C VAL A 110 9.74 -1.92 -4.46
N GLY A 111 10.89 -1.71 -3.81
CA GLY A 111 11.96 -0.84 -4.31
C GLY A 111 12.46 -1.24 -5.70
N ARG A 112 12.66 -2.55 -5.95
CA ARG A 112 13.06 -3.04 -7.29
C ARG A 112 11.98 -2.82 -8.35
N VAL A 113 10.70 -2.96 -8.00
CA VAL A 113 9.59 -2.60 -8.90
C VAL A 113 9.60 -1.12 -9.21
N LYS A 114 9.75 -0.26 -8.19
CA LYS A 114 9.85 1.20 -8.35
C LYS A 114 10.97 1.57 -9.30
N GLU A 115 12.18 1.08 -9.05
CA GLU A 115 13.36 1.35 -9.88
C GLU A 115 13.13 0.97 -11.35
N TYR A 116 12.60 -0.24 -11.58
CA TYR A 116 12.33 -0.72 -12.93
C TYR A 116 11.27 0.14 -13.65
N LEU A 117 10.15 0.42 -13.00
CA LEU A 117 9.09 1.23 -13.60
C LEU A 117 9.55 2.67 -13.85
N VAL A 118 10.33 3.26 -12.94
CA VAL A 118 10.96 4.56 -13.15
C VAL A 118 11.85 4.52 -14.38
N LEU A 119 12.68 3.49 -14.58
CA LEU A 119 13.52 3.33 -15.79
C LEU A 119 12.70 3.26 -17.09
N CYS A 120 11.45 2.81 -17.03
CA CYS A 120 10.55 2.75 -18.19
C CYS A 120 9.97 4.11 -18.60
N LEU A 121 9.97 5.10 -17.71
CA LEU A 121 9.46 6.45 -18.01
C LEU A 121 10.50 7.35 -18.70
N PRO A 122 10.07 8.34 -19.49
CA PRO A 122 10.95 9.36 -20.03
C PRO A 122 11.47 10.29 -18.93
N ALA A 123 12.65 10.88 -19.15
CA ALA A 123 13.24 11.84 -18.20
C ALA A 123 12.33 13.07 -18.04
N GLY A 124 12.11 13.51 -16.80
CA GLY A 124 11.20 14.60 -16.48
C GLY A 124 9.71 14.22 -16.46
N ALA A 125 9.35 12.96 -16.68
CA ALA A 125 7.98 12.51 -16.44
C ALA A 125 7.64 12.63 -14.95
N THR A 126 6.40 13.02 -14.66
CA THR A 126 5.84 13.05 -13.31
C THR A 126 5.05 11.77 -13.02
N TRP A 127 5.12 11.26 -11.81
CA TRP A 127 4.39 10.06 -11.38
C TRP A 127 4.05 10.12 -9.90
N GLY A 128 3.11 9.28 -9.45
CA GLY A 128 2.72 9.19 -8.05
C GLY A 128 2.25 10.54 -7.47
N TYR A 129 2.63 10.81 -6.23
CA TYR A 129 2.36 12.08 -5.55
C TYR A 129 3.36 13.19 -5.96
N SER A 130 3.41 13.51 -7.25
CA SER A 130 4.26 14.57 -7.85
C SER A 130 5.77 14.28 -7.88
N GLN A 131 6.16 13.01 -7.83
CA GLN A 131 7.56 12.63 -8.04
C GLN A 131 7.95 12.85 -9.50
N THR A 132 9.21 13.21 -9.76
CA THR A 132 9.70 13.47 -11.12
C THR A 132 10.90 12.59 -11.44
N VAL A 133 10.90 11.97 -12.61
CA VAL A 133 12.04 11.20 -13.10
C VAL A 133 13.24 12.14 -13.32
N PRO A 134 14.40 11.90 -12.67
CA PRO A 134 15.56 12.77 -12.80
C PRO A 134 16.04 12.93 -14.25
N ARG A 135 16.38 14.16 -14.63
CA ARG A 135 17.06 14.47 -15.90
C ARG A 135 18.56 14.28 -15.73
N GLN A 136 19.03 13.05 -15.87
CA GLN A 136 20.45 12.71 -15.81
C GLN A 136 21.01 12.41 -17.21
N PRO A 137 22.17 12.95 -17.61
CA PRO A 137 22.69 12.81 -18.98
C PRO A 137 22.96 11.37 -19.43
N GLN A 138 23.31 10.48 -18.50
CA GLN A 138 23.65 9.07 -18.77
C GLN A 138 22.48 8.12 -18.51
N ARG A 139 21.28 8.62 -18.18
CA ARG A 139 20.14 7.77 -17.88
C ARG A 139 19.64 7.08 -19.14
N ARG A 140 19.71 5.76 -19.16
CA ARG A 140 19.11 4.94 -20.21
C ARG A 140 17.66 4.62 -19.84
N GLN A 141 16.73 5.00 -20.70
CA GLN A 141 15.34 4.54 -20.60
C GLN A 141 15.26 3.08 -21.03
N GLU A 142 14.60 2.26 -20.23
CA GLU A 142 14.28 0.87 -20.59
C GLU A 142 12.93 0.79 -21.32
N LYS A 143 12.79 -0.19 -22.21
CA LYS A 143 11.47 -0.53 -22.75
C LYS A 143 10.72 -1.34 -21.69
N PHE A 144 9.45 -1.03 -21.50
CA PHE A 144 8.58 -1.81 -20.62
C PHE A 144 8.44 -3.26 -21.11
N ASP A 145 8.47 -4.18 -20.16
CA ASP A 145 8.41 -5.63 -20.29
C ASP A 145 7.54 -6.14 -19.13
N GLY A 146 6.33 -6.59 -19.47
CA GLY A 146 5.36 -7.06 -18.49
C GLY A 146 5.81 -8.32 -17.76
N ALA A 147 6.54 -9.21 -18.43
CA ALA A 147 7.05 -10.44 -17.82
C ALA A 147 8.11 -10.10 -16.75
N LYS A 148 9.00 -9.13 -17.04
CA LYS A 148 9.96 -8.60 -16.07
C LYS A 148 9.24 -8.00 -14.86
N LEU A 149 8.20 -7.19 -15.06
CA LEU A 149 7.42 -6.63 -13.95
C LEU A 149 6.81 -7.74 -13.08
N ARG A 150 6.20 -8.76 -13.70
CA ARG A 150 5.59 -9.88 -12.97
C ARG A 150 6.61 -10.65 -12.15
N THR A 151 7.78 -10.96 -12.70
CA THR A 151 8.87 -11.61 -11.96
C THR A 151 9.33 -10.78 -10.75
N LEU A 152 9.37 -9.45 -10.87
CA LEU A 152 9.69 -8.59 -9.73
C LEU A 152 8.61 -8.64 -8.65
N ILE A 153 7.33 -8.67 -9.04
CA ILE A 153 6.18 -8.81 -8.12
C ILE A 153 6.19 -10.17 -7.42
N ASP A 154 6.44 -11.25 -8.17
CA ASP A 154 6.51 -12.61 -7.64
C ASP A 154 7.53 -12.72 -6.48
N GLY A 155 8.56 -11.87 -6.47
CA GLY A 155 9.63 -11.87 -5.46
C GLY A 155 9.31 -11.18 -4.13
N PHE A 156 8.13 -10.59 -3.94
CA PHE A 156 7.71 -10.02 -2.64
C PHE A 156 6.22 -10.18 -2.31
N VAL A 157 5.41 -10.62 -3.27
CA VAL A 157 3.95 -10.65 -3.13
C VAL A 157 3.50 -11.52 -1.96
N ASN A 158 4.23 -12.59 -1.65
CA ASN A 158 3.88 -13.49 -0.55
C ASN A 158 4.01 -12.78 0.80
N GLU A 159 5.13 -12.09 1.02
CA GLU A 159 5.46 -11.37 2.25
C GLU A 159 4.50 -10.18 2.43
N LEU A 160 4.30 -9.39 1.37
CA LEU A 160 3.35 -8.28 1.39
C LEU A 160 1.93 -8.77 1.70
N SER A 161 1.45 -9.80 1.01
CA SER A 161 0.10 -10.33 1.21
C SER A 161 -0.11 -10.88 2.60
N THR A 162 0.91 -11.56 3.14
CA THR A 162 0.89 -12.09 4.51
C THR A 162 0.79 -10.96 5.52
N HIS A 163 1.63 -9.94 5.38
CA HIS A 163 1.61 -8.76 6.25
C HIS A 163 0.23 -8.08 6.23
N LEU A 164 -0.28 -7.70 5.05
CA LEU A 164 -1.54 -6.95 4.94
C LEU A 164 -2.75 -7.71 5.50
N VAL A 165 -2.78 -9.04 5.36
CA VAL A 165 -3.85 -9.88 5.93
C VAL A 165 -3.66 -10.10 7.42
N LYS A 166 -2.42 -10.30 7.88
CA LYS A 166 -2.13 -10.52 9.29
C LYS A 166 -2.39 -9.26 10.12
N GLU A 167 -2.02 -8.09 9.61
CA GLU A 167 -2.17 -6.83 10.33
C GLU A 167 -3.62 -6.60 10.77
N ILE A 168 -4.60 -6.82 9.88
CA ILE A 168 -6.02 -6.61 10.22
C ILE A 168 -6.52 -7.53 11.34
N GLU A 169 -5.84 -8.65 11.60
CA GLU A 169 -6.10 -9.49 12.79
C GLU A 169 -5.35 -8.98 14.02
N ASP A 170 -4.10 -8.52 13.86
CA ASP A 170 -3.29 -7.98 14.95
C ASP A 170 -3.88 -6.68 15.53
N ILE A 171 -4.39 -5.79 14.67
CA ILE A 171 -5.16 -4.60 15.08
C ILE A 171 -6.66 -4.90 15.21
N GLY A 172 -7.02 -6.18 15.32
CA GLY A 172 -8.39 -6.64 15.43
C GLY A 172 -9.07 -6.22 16.75
N PRO A 173 -10.42 -6.25 16.80
CA PRO A 173 -11.17 -5.75 17.94
C PRO A 173 -10.83 -6.43 19.28
N GLU A 174 -10.55 -7.73 19.24
CA GLU A 174 -10.16 -8.51 20.41
C GLU A 174 -8.81 -8.07 20.93
N LYS A 175 -7.79 -7.94 20.07
CA LYS A 175 -6.44 -7.50 20.43
C LYS A 175 -6.39 -6.10 20.99
N LEU A 176 -7.13 -5.18 20.39
CA LEU A 176 -7.23 -3.80 20.87
C LEU A 176 -7.92 -3.74 22.25
N ARG A 177 -8.93 -4.60 22.51
CA ARG A 177 -9.56 -4.71 23.84
C ARG A 177 -8.65 -5.35 24.86
N GLU A 178 -7.97 -6.43 24.51
CA GLU A 178 -7.00 -7.13 25.35
C GLU A 178 -5.88 -6.20 25.81
N ALA A 179 -5.44 -5.30 24.93
CA ALA A 179 -4.46 -4.25 25.24
C ALA A 179 -4.98 -3.14 26.18
N GLY A 180 -6.27 -3.13 26.51
CA GLY A 180 -6.87 -2.13 27.40
C GLY A 180 -7.02 -0.74 26.76
N LEU A 181 -7.07 -0.65 25.44
CA LEU A 181 -7.46 0.59 24.75
C LEU A 181 -8.94 0.86 25.00
N THR A 182 -9.27 2.12 25.24
CA THR A 182 -10.63 2.61 25.46
C THR A 182 -11.25 3.15 24.16
N GLN A 183 -12.58 3.24 24.12
CA GLN A 183 -13.30 3.91 23.01
C GLN A 183 -12.80 5.35 22.79
N SER A 184 -12.50 6.10 23.86
CA SER A 184 -11.95 7.46 23.75
C SER A 184 -10.56 7.49 23.14
N GLU A 185 -9.70 6.52 23.45
CA GLU A 185 -8.36 6.42 22.86
C GLU A 185 -8.46 6.05 21.38
N LEU A 186 -9.33 5.12 21.00
CA LEU A 186 -9.55 4.78 19.59
C LEU A 186 -10.17 5.93 18.80
N LYS A 187 -11.08 6.69 19.42
CA LYS A 187 -11.60 7.91 18.80
C LYS A 187 -10.47 8.90 18.55
N ARG A 188 -9.56 9.10 19.50
CA ARG A 188 -8.38 9.95 19.34
C ARG A 188 -7.49 9.46 18.19
N VAL A 189 -7.25 8.15 18.08
CA VAL A 189 -6.51 7.56 16.95
C VAL A 189 -7.18 7.93 15.63
N SER A 190 -8.48 7.68 15.48
CA SER A 190 -9.23 8.01 14.26
C SER A 190 -9.19 9.51 13.93
N ASP A 191 -9.39 10.38 14.92
CA ASP A 191 -9.43 11.83 14.72
C ASP A 191 -8.05 12.37 14.27
N GLU A 192 -6.96 11.94 14.93
CA GLU A 192 -5.59 12.36 14.59
C GLU A 192 -5.16 11.79 13.23
N THR A 193 -5.46 10.53 12.93
CA THR A 193 -5.24 9.94 11.61
C THR A 193 -5.97 10.73 10.51
N ALA A 194 -7.26 11.01 10.69
CA ALA A 194 -8.05 11.73 9.70
C ALA A 194 -7.53 13.16 9.50
N LYS A 195 -7.06 13.81 10.57
CA LYS A 195 -6.42 15.13 10.51
C LYS A 195 -5.10 15.08 9.76
N TYR A 196 -4.25 14.09 10.04
CA TYR A 196 -2.98 13.90 9.33
C TYR A 196 -3.21 13.66 7.83
N MET A 197 -4.09 12.72 7.49
CA MET A 197 -4.45 12.41 6.09
C MET A 197 -4.94 13.63 5.32
N ARG A 198 -5.79 14.48 5.94
CA ARG A 198 -6.22 15.75 5.32
C ARG A 198 -5.07 16.74 5.12
N SER A 199 -4.05 16.71 5.97
CA SER A 199 -2.88 17.60 5.84
C SER A 199 -1.91 17.15 4.75
N MET A 200 -1.92 15.86 4.39
CA MET A 200 -1.14 15.32 3.26
C MET A 200 -1.71 15.74 1.91
N VAL A 201 -3.02 16.03 1.84
CA VAL A 201 -3.64 16.70 0.68
C VAL A 201 -3.25 18.18 0.70
N ARG A 202 -1.97 18.47 0.47
CA ARG A 202 -1.56 19.83 0.11
C ARG A 202 -2.05 20.11 -1.30
N LEU A 203 -3.07 20.96 -1.37
CA LEU A 203 -3.44 21.71 -2.57
C LEU A 203 -2.25 22.59 -2.99
N ASP A 204 -1.22 22.02 -3.60
CA ASP A 204 -0.28 22.78 -4.42
C ASP A 204 -0.90 23.09 -5.81
N SER A 205 -2.22 23.31 -5.85
CA SER A 205 -2.95 23.88 -6.97
C SER A 205 -2.96 25.42 -6.91
N ALA A 206 -1.79 26.01 -6.61
CA ALA A 206 -1.53 27.43 -6.83
C ALA A 206 -0.03 27.70 -6.96
N ARG A 207 0.52 27.50 -8.16
CA ARG A 207 1.59 28.32 -8.75
C ARG A 207 1.69 28.06 -10.25
#